data_AF-A0A7X5KSW3-F1
#
_entry.id   AF-A0A7X5KSW3-F1
#
_cell.length_a   1.000
_cell.length_b   1.000
_cell.length_c   1.000
_cell.angle_alpha   90.00
_cell.angle_beta   90.00
_cell.angle_gamma   90.00
#
_symmetry.space_group_name_H-M   'P 1'
#
loop_
_entity.id
_entity.type
_entity.pdbx_description
1 polymer ?
#
loop_
_entity_poly.entity_id
_entity_poly.type
_entity_poly.pdbx_seq_one_letter_code
_entity_poly.pdbx_strand_id
1 'polypeptide(L)' 'MCNISKGVREDGLAEGMEKGCIQERIEAIRNLMRNMKLTSEQAMEALSVPKSEYSKYEDMLKESMPRV' A
#
# COMPACT_ATOMS: atom_id res chain seq x y z
N MET A 1 -24.32 12.17 -28.21
CA MET A 1 -22.92 12.60 -28.02
C MET A 1 -22.56 12.41 -26.55
N CYS A 2 -22.00 11.24 -26.21
CA CYS A 2 -21.59 10.92 -24.84
C CYS A 2 -20.12 11.28 -24.65
N ASN A 3 -19.84 12.50 -24.16
CA ASN A 3 -18.47 12.94 -23.85
C ASN A 3 -18.18 12.99 -22.33
N ILE A 4 -19.07 12.48 -21.48
CA ILE A 4 -18.89 12.50 -20.01
C ILE A 4 -18.18 11.22 -19.50
N SER A 5 -18.14 10.15 -20.30
CA SER A 5 -17.71 8.83 -19.81
C SER A 5 -16.19 8.58 -19.86
N LYS A 6 -15.40 9.41 -20.56
CA LYS A 6 -13.94 9.19 -20.64
C LYS A 6 -13.20 9.70 -19.40
N GLY A 7 -13.43 10.94 -18.97
CA GLY A 7 -12.75 11.52 -17.81
C GLY A 7 -12.96 10.73 -16.51
N VAL A 8 -14.22 10.43 -16.17
CA VAL A 8 -14.56 9.67 -14.95
C VAL A 8 -13.93 8.26 -14.92
N ARG A 9 -13.74 7.63 -16.09
CA ARG A 9 -13.13 6.31 -16.18
C ARG A 9 -11.61 6.35 -16.03
N GLU A 10 -10.97 7.41 -16.52
CA GLU A 10 -9.52 7.59 -16.38
C GLU A 10 -9.14 7.97 -14.94
N ASP A 11 -9.90 8.87 -14.31
CA ASP A 11 -9.71 9.24 -12.90
C ASP A 11 -9.95 8.03 -11.95
N GLY A 12 -11.02 7.27 -12.17
CA GLY A 12 -11.32 6.08 -11.38
C GLY A 12 -10.29 4.95 -11.54
N LEU A 13 -9.64 4.85 -12.71
CA LEU A 13 -8.56 3.89 -12.95
C LEU A 13 -7.28 4.31 -12.24
N ALA A 14 -6.94 5.60 -12.26
CA ALA A 14 -5.76 6.13 -11.59
C ALA A 14 -5.86 5.97 -10.06
N GLU A 15 -6.99 6.35 -9.46
CA GLU A 15 -7.24 6.11 -8.03
C GLU A 15 -7.24 4.61 -7.67
N GLY A 16 -7.78 3.77 -8.54
CA GLY A 16 -7.78 2.32 -8.36
C GLY A 16 -6.38 1.72 -8.38
N MET A 17 -5.54 2.16 -9.33
CA MET A 17 -4.13 1.75 -9.40
C MET A 17 -3.33 2.23 -8.20
N GLU A 18 -3.52 3.48 -7.76
CA GLU A 18 -2.79 4.01 -6.61
C GLU A 18 -3.15 3.25 -5.32
N LYS A 19 -4.45 3.04 -5.07
CA LYS A 19 -4.92 2.23 -3.93
C LYS A 19 -4.41 0.80 -4.02
N GLY A 20 -4.48 0.17 -5.19
CA GLY A 20 -3.97 -1.18 -5.42
C GLY A 20 -2.47 -1.31 -5.15
N CYS A 21 -1.66 -0.36 -5.65
CA CYS A 21 -0.22 -0.34 -5.41
C CYS A 21 0.13 -0.20 -3.93
N ILE A 22 -0.58 0.66 -3.18
CA ILE A 22 -0.34 0.84 -1.74
C ILE A 22 -0.73 -0.44 -0.98
N GLN A 23 -1.86 -1.04 -1.33
CA GLN A 23 -2.38 -2.25 -0.69
C GLN A 23 -1.44 -3.45 -0.92
N GLU A 24 -1.00 -3.65 -2.16
CA GLU A 24 0.03 -4.64 -2.52
C GLU A 24 1.34 -4.43 -1.75
N ARG A 25 1.77 -3.17 -1.60
CA ARG A 25 2.97 -2.83 -0.81
C ARG A 25 2.83 -3.30 0.64
N ILE A 26 1.67 -3.06 1.25
CA ILE A 26 1.39 -3.46 2.64
C ILE A 26 1.30 -4.97 2.78
N GLU A 27 0.67 -5.67 1.82
CA GLU A 27 0.65 -7.12 1.80
C GLU A 27 2.04 -7.72 1.63
N ALA A 28 2.88 -7.12 0.79
CA ALA A 28 4.29 -7.51 0.65
C ALA A 28 5.05 -7.33 1.97
N ILE A 29 4.90 -6.19 2.65
CA ILE A 29 5.50 -5.95 3.97
C ILE A 29 5.03 -7.02 4.96
N ARG A 30 3.73 -7.29 5.04
CA ARG A 30 3.15 -8.34 5.90
C ARG A 30 3.66 -9.73 5.58
N ASN A 31 3.80 -10.08 4.31
CA ASN A 31 4.32 -11.38 3.88
C ASN A 31 5.78 -11.54 4.29
N LEU A 32 6.59 -10.49 4.16
CA LEU A 32 7.97 -10.49 4.66
C LEU A 32 8.01 -10.64 6.19
N MET A 33 7.16 -9.93 6.92
CA MET A 33 7.06 -10.07 8.38
C MET A 33 6.63 -11.48 8.79
N ARG A 34 5.66 -12.09 8.09
CA ARG A 34 5.13 -13.43 8.43
C ARG A 34 6.11 -14.55 8.04
N ASN A 35 6.64 -14.50 6.83
CA ASN A 35 7.44 -15.59 6.26
C ASN A 35 8.90 -15.52 6.73
N MET A 36 9.46 -14.32 6.83
CA MET A 36 10.85 -14.11 7.22
C MET A 36 11.01 -13.64 8.67
N LYS A 37 9.91 -13.49 9.43
CA LYS A 37 9.92 -12.97 10.81
C LYS A 37 10.59 -11.60 10.96
N LEU A 38 10.54 -10.79 9.90
CA LEU A 38 11.10 -9.45 9.88
C LEU A 38 10.21 -8.46 10.64
N THR A 39 10.80 -7.39 11.15
CA THR A 39 10.02 -6.24 11.66
C THR A 39 9.44 -5.44 10.49
N SER A 40 8.45 -4.57 10.78
CA SER A 40 7.87 -3.67 9.78
C SER A 40 8.96 -2.84 9.08
N GLU A 41 9.90 -2.28 9.85
CA GLU A 41 11.04 -1.51 9.32
C GLU A 41 11.97 -2.34 8.42
N GLN A 42 12.29 -3.57 8.82
CA GLN A 42 13.14 -4.45 8.02
C GLN A 42 12.46 -4.90 6.72
N ALA A 43 11.16 -5.18 6.79
CA ALA A 43 10.38 -5.52 5.61
C ALA A 43 10.23 -4.33 4.66
N MET A 44 10.06 -3.11 5.19
CA MET A 44 10.07 -1.87 4.40
C MET A 44 11.45 -1.61 3.77
N GLU A 45 12.54 -1.86 4.50
CA GLU A 45 13.90 -1.74 3.99
C GLU A 45 14.17 -2.75 2.87
N ALA A 46 13.71 -4.00 3.03
CA ALA A 46 13.80 -5.05 2.00
C ALA A 46 13.00 -4.69 0.73
N LEU A 47 11.90 -3.95 0.87
CA LEU A 47 11.12 -3.40 -0.25
C LEU A 47 11.66 -2.06 -0.77
N SER A 48 12.83 -1.63 -0.29
CA SER A 48 13.46 -0.35 -0.62
C SER A 48 12.49 0.83 -0.49
N VAL A 49 11.64 0.78 0.53
CA VAL A 49 10.74 1.90 0.88
C VAL A 49 11.62 3.01 1.45
N PRO A 50 11.44 4.27 1.04
CA PRO A 50 12.16 5.37 1.64
C PRO A 50 11.71 5.59 3.09
N LYS A 51 12.67 5.86 3.98
CA LYS A 51 12.40 6.10 5.42
C LYS A 51 11.38 7.22 5.67
N SER A 52 11.32 8.21 4.79
CA SER A 52 10.31 9.29 4.84
C SER A 52 8.87 8.77 4.75
N GLU A 53 8.66 7.60 4.14
CA GLU A 53 7.34 6.96 4.05
C GLU A 53 7.10 5.90 5.12
N TYR A 54 8.08 5.55 5.96
CA TYR A 54 7.90 4.50 6.99
C TYR A 54 6.72 4.80 7.89
N SER A 55 6.62 6.05 8.36
CA SER A 55 5.50 6.48 9.20
C SER A 55 4.15 6.29 8.51
N LYS A 56 4.06 6.49 7.19
CA LYS A 56 2.82 6.29 6.43
C LYS A 56 2.43 4.82 6.39
N TYR A 57 3.37 3.95 6.00
CA TYR A 57 3.10 2.52 5.91
C TYR A 57 2.88 1.86 7.28
N GLU A 58 3.55 2.33 8.33
CA GLU A 58 3.31 1.87 9.70
C GLU A 58 1.91 2.22 10.20
N ASP A 59 1.42 3.42 9.91
CA ASP A 59 0.07 3.83 10.29
C ASP A 59 -0.97 2.95 9.56
N MET A 60 -0.77 2.73 8.26
CA MET A 60 -1.65 1.85 7.47
C MET A 60 -1.55 0.36 7.88
N LEU A 61 -0.37 -0.11 8.31
CA LEU A 61 -0.19 -1.45 8.88
C LEU A 61 -0.96 -1.61 10.19
N LYS A 62 -0.98 -0.56 11.03
CA LYS A 62 -1.77 -0.51 12.27
C LYS A 62 -3.26 -0.42 11.99
N GLU A 63 -3.68 0.37 11.00
CA GLU A 63 -5.10 0.49 10.61
C GLU A 63 -5.65 -0.82 10.02
N SER A 64 -4.82 -1.54 9.27
CA SER A 64 -5.18 -2.84 8.68
C SER A 64 -5.02 -4.03 9.64
N MET A 65 -4.42 -3.85 10.83
CA MET A 65 -4.40 -4.85 11.91
C MET A 65 -5.58 -4.56 12.85
N PRO A 66 -6.63 -5.40 12.91
CA PRO A 66 -7.62 -5.26 13.97
C PRO A 66 -6.88 -5.39 15.30
N ARG A 67 -6.99 -4.36 16.16
CA ARG A 67 -6.54 -4.44 17.54
C ARG A 67 -7.33 -5.58 18.18
N VAL A 68 -6.65 -6.70 18.42
CA VAL A 68 -7.15 -7.85 19.18
C VAL A 68 -7.23 -7.49 20.65
#